data_AF-A0A3B8WSF8-F1
#
_entry.id   AF-A0A3B8WSF8-F1
#
_cell.length_a   1.000
_cell.length_b   1.000
_cell.length_c   1.000
_cell.angle_alpha   90.00
_cell.angle_beta   90.00
_cell.angle_gamma   90.00
#
_symmetry.space_group_name_H-M   'P 1'
#
loop_
_entity.id
_entity.type
_entity.pdbx_description
1 polymer ?
#
loop_
_entity_poly.entity_id
_entity_poly.type
_entity_poly.pdbx_seq_one_letter_code
_entity_poly.pdbx_strand_id
1 'polypeptide(L)'
;EYAELITATASRSVGPGTRANLDEFSETTSMAIRDVGEVKVGRALPVVNPAEPPIFMTNSVYLVPTANEVDLPAITASVERMIKSVQEYVPGYRLTADPVIDQRDTPWGKKPVVVILNQIEGAGDYLPTYAGNLDIITAAAWRVANAYASANGQPVHGEKS
;
A
#
# COMPACT_ATOMS: atom_id res chain seq x y z
N GLU A 1 -4.52 8.50 -15.43
CA GLU A 1 -4.81 9.92 -15.12
C GLU A 1 -4.62 10.21 -13.65
N TYR A 2 -5.22 9.40 -12.76
CA TYR A 2 -5.25 9.68 -11.33
C TYR A 2 -5.15 8.40 -10.50
N ALA A 3 -4.49 8.46 -9.35
CA ALA A 3 -4.49 7.39 -8.36
C ALA A 3 -4.64 7.97 -6.95
N GLU A 4 -5.51 7.37 -6.16
CA GLU A 4 -5.75 7.72 -4.77
C GLU A 4 -5.56 6.50 -3.87
N LEU A 5 -4.79 6.67 -2.81
CA LEU A 5 -4.62 5.70 -1.74
C LEU A 5 -5.27 6.21 -0.47
N ILE A 6 -6.24 5.47 0.05
CA ILE A 6 -6.81 5.68 1.38
C ILE A 6 -6.28 4.58 2.29
N THR A 7 -5.55 4.97 3.33
CA THR A 7 -4.92 4.05 4.27
C THR A 7 -5.57 4.19 5.63
N ALA A 8 -6.27 3.16 6.10
CA ALA A 8 -6.83 3.12 7.44
C ALA A 8 -5.93 2.30 8.37
N THR A 9 -5.57 2.88 9.52
CA THR A 9 -4.68 2.27 10.51
C THR A 9 -5.29 2.35 11.90
N ALA A 10 -4.98 1.37 12.74
CA ALA A 10 -5.36 1.40 14.15
C ALA A 10 -4.69 2.59 14.85
N SER A 11 -5.46 3.37 15.60
CA SER A 11 -4.94 4.49 16.39
C SER A 11 -3.79 4.08 17.31
N ARG A 12 -3.84 2.85 17.85
CA ARG A 12 -2.80 2.28 18.72
C ARG A 12 -1.46 2.01 18.01
N SER A 13 -1.43 1.85 16.68
CA SER A 13 -0.19 1.65 15.92
C SER A 13 0.38 2.96 15.34
N VAL A 14 -0.27 4.10 15.61
CA VAL A 14 0.17 5.43 15.17
C VAL A 14 0.72 6.20 16.36
N GLY A 15 2.06 6.18 16.49
CA GLY A 15 2.79 6.85 17.56
C GLY A 15 2.82 8.39 17.41
N PRO A 16 3.30 9.11 18.42
CA PRO A 16 3.34 10.58 18.43
C PRO A 16 4.06 11.20 17.23
N GLY A 17 5.18 10.58 16.78
CA GLY A 17 5.92 11.05 15.61
C GLY A 17 5.09 11.00 14.32
N THR A 18 4.40 9.89 14.05
CA THR A 18 3.52 9.78 12.89
C THR A 18 2.36 10.76 12.96
N ARG A 19 1.82 11.03 14.17
CA ARG A 19 0.74 12.01 14.35
C ARG A 19 1.18 13.44 14.06
N ALA A 20 2.41 13.79 14.44
CA ALA A 20 2.97 15.11 14.16
C ALA A 20 3.24 15.34 12.66
N ASN A 21 3.38 14.27 11.88
CA ASN A 21 3.79 14.30 10.47
C ASN A 21 2.73 13.74 9.51
N LEU A 22 1.43 13.83 9.85
CA LEU A 22 0.35 13.32 8.99
C LEU A 22 0.26 14.06 7.64
N ASP A 23 0.54 15.37 7.65
CA ASP A 23 0.57 16.18 6.43
C ASP A 23 1.72 15.70 5.52
N GLU A 24 2.92 15.53 6.08
CA GLU A 24 4.09 15.01 5.38
C GLU A 24 3.85 13.59 4.82
N PHE A 25 3.14 12.73 5.56
CA PHE A 25 2.73 11.42 5.06
C PHE A 25 1.89 11.56 3.79
N SER A 26 0.90 12.45 3.80
CA SER A 26 -0.01 12.66 2.67
C SER A 26 0.74 13.22 1.45
N GLU A 27 1.61 14.20 1.65
CA GLU A 27 2.42 14.81 0.59
C GLU A 27 3.43 13.81 0.00
N THR A 28 4.24 13.19 0.84
CA THR A 28 5.29 12.24 0.43
C THR A 28 4.71 11.03 -0.28
N THR A 29 3.60 10.49 0.24
CA THR A 29 2.95 9.33 -0.40
C THR A 29 2.28 9.74 -1.72
N SER A 30 1.69 10.93 -1.82
CA SER A 30 1.14 11.44 -3.09
C SER A 30 2.23 11.61 -4.16
N MET A 31 3.41 12.10 -3.77
CA MET A 31 4.57 12.20 -4.66
C MET A 31 5.06 10.81 -5.09
N ALA A 32 5.18 9.85 -4.16
CA ALA A 32 5.58 8.49 -4.49
C ALA A 32 4.59 7.80 -5.45
N ILE A 33 3.28 8.01 -5.28
CA ILE A 33 2.25 7.50 -6.21
C ILE A 33 2.46 8.08 -7.62
N ARG A 34 2.84 9.36 -7.72
CA ARG A 34 3.12 10.01 -9.01
C ARG A 34 4.43 9.51 -9.63
N ASP A 35 5.51 9.55 -8.86
CA ASP A 35 6.89 9.40 -9.36
C ASP A 35 7.30 7.92 -9.48
N VAL A 36 6.84 7.06 -8.58
CA VAL A 36 7.10 5.60 -8.61
C VAL A 36 5.95 4.85 -9.27
N GLY A 37 4.71 5.27 -9.03
CA GLY A 37 3.52 4.67 -9.66
C GLY A 37 3.24 5.16 -11.09
N GLU A 38 4.02 6.14 -11.58
CA GLU A 38 3.93 6.73 -12.92
C GLU A 38 2.53 7.28 -13.27
N VAL A 39 1.83 7.82 -12.27
CA VAL A 39 0.49 8.41 -12.44
C VAL A 39 0.58 9.92 -12.52
N LYS A 40 -0.14 10.59 -13.43
CA LYS A 40 -0.07 12.06 -13.56
C LYS A 40 -0.43 12.81 -12.27
N VAL A 41 -1.44 12.33 -11.55
CA VAL A 41 -1.90 12.91 -10.28
C VAL A 41 -2.02 11.80 -9.25
N GLY A 42 -1.24 11.89 -8.18
CA GLY A 42 -1.30 11.00 -7.02
C GLY A 42 -1.93 11.70 -5.82
N ARG A 43 -2.68 10.96 -5.00
CA ARG A 43 -3.24 11.43 -3.73
C ARG A 43 -3.16 10.35 -2.67
N ALA A 44 -2.84 10.73 -1.44
CA ALA A 44 -2.83 9.85 -0.29
C ALA A 44 -3.64 10.44 0.87
N LEU A 45 -4.41 9.60 1.55
CA LEU A 45 -5.34 9.97 2.61
C LEU A 45 -5.16 9.01 3.81
N PRO A 46 -4.47 9.44 4.88
CA PRO A 46 -4.38 8.66 6.10
C PRO A 46 -5.67 8.75 6.92
N VAL A 47 -6.13 7.62 7.43
CA VAL A 47 -7.26 7.50 8.35
C VAL A 47 -6.78 6.78 9.61
N VAL A 48 -6.99 7.42 10.76
CA VAL A 48 -6.64 6.88 12.08
C VAL A 48 -7.92 6.43 12.77
N ASN A 49 -8.07 5.12 12.99
CA ASN A 49 -9.30 4.51 13.51
C ASN A 49 -9.10 4.01 14.96
N PRO A 50 -9.88 4.51 15.95
CA PRO A 50 -9.75 4.13 17.35
C PRO A 50 -10.58 2.90 17.77
N ALA A 51 -11.09 2.10 16.83
CA ALA A 51 -11.93 0.94 17.14
C ALA A 51 -11.24 -0.10 18.05
N GLU A 52 -12.06 -0.83 18.82
CA GLU A 52 -11.68 -1.96 19.67
C GLU A 52 -12.55 -3.18 19.30
N PRO A 53 -11.96 -4.34 18.95
CA PRO A 53 -10.53 -4.60 18.83
C PRO A 53 -9.86 -3.75 17.72
N PRO A 54 -8.55 -3.44 17.82
CA PRO A 54 -7.85 -2.63 16.81
C PRO A 54 -7.96 -3.23 15.41
N ILE A 55 -8.22 -2.40 14.41
CA ILE A 55 -8.28 -2.84 13.01
C ILE A 55 -6.89 -3.23 12.50
N PHE A 56 -6.84 -4.24 11.63
CA PHE A 56 -5.68 -4.39 10.74
C PHE A 56 -5.57 -3.19 9.81
N MET A 57 -4.35 -2.86 9.38
CA MET A 57 -4.15 -1.83 8.37
C MET A 57 -4.84 -2.24 7.08
N THR A 58 -5.66 -1.35 6.52
CA THR A 58 -6.28 -1.55 5.20
C THR A 58 -5.93 -0.41 4.27
N ASN A 59 -5.90 -0.72 2.99
CA ASN A 59 -5.67 0.24 1.93
C ASN A 59 -6.79 0.08 0.89
N SER A 60 -7.30 1.22 0.42
CA SER A 60 -8.18 1.29 -0.74
C SER A 60 -7.48 2.11 -1.81
N VAL A 61 -7.22 1.50 -2.95
CA VAL A 61 -6.57 2.13 -4.10
C VAL A 61 -7.61 2.34 -5.18
N TYR A 62 -7.77 3.59 -5.60
CA TYR A 62 -8.61 3.98 -6.72
C TYR A 62 -7.72 4.46 -7.85
N LEU A 63 -7.83 3.84 -9.01
CA LEU A 63 -7.05 4.21 -10.20
C LEU A 63 -8.00 4.59 -11.33
N VAL A 64 -7.83 5.81 -11.84
CA VAL A 64 -8.46 6.27 -13.09
C VAL A 64 -7.44 6.11 -14.22
N PRO A 65 -7.59 5.11 -15.09
CA PRO A 65 -6.69 4.88 -16.21
C PRO A 65 -6.84 5.97 -17.27
N THR A 66 -5.83 6.11 -18.11
CA THR A 66 -5.89 7.00 -19.29
C THR A 66 -6.80 6.42 -20.38
N ALA A 67 -6.80 5.10 -20.52
CA ALA A 67 -7.67 4.36 -21.43
C ALA A 67 -9.14 4.39 -20.97
N ASN A 68 -10.06 4.40 -21.95
CA ASN A 68 -11.50 4.29 -21.69
C ASN A 68 -11.96 2.83 -21.54
N GLU A 69 -11.18 1.89 -22.09
CA GLU A 69 -11.40 0.46 -21.98
C GLU A 69 -10.31 -0.14 -21.10
N VAL A 70 -10.72 -1.09 -20.26
CA VAL A 70 -9.88 -1.72 -19.25
C VAL A 70 -10.13 -3.22 -19.24
N ASP A 71 -9.05 -3.99 -19.30
CA ASP A 71 -9.08 -5.44 -19.23
C ASP A 71 -8.94 -5.87 -17.76
N LEU A 72 -10.09 -6.17 -17.12
CA LEU A 72 -10.11 -6.59 -15.72
C LEU A 72 -9.29 -7.87 -15.49
N PRO A 73 -9.45 -8.96 -16.27
CA PRO A 73 -8.60 -10.14 -16.14
C PRO A 73 -7.10 -9.83 -16.17
N ALA A 74 -6.63 -9.00 -17.10
CA ALA A 74 -5.22 -8.63 -17.18
C ALA A 74 -4.75 -7.82 -15.97
N ILE A 75 -5.58 -6.88 -15.50
CA ILE A 75 -5.31 -6.08 -14.29
C ILE A 75 -5.25 -6.99 -13.06
N THR A 76 -6.25 -7.85 -12.86
CA THR A 76 -6.31 -8.79 -11.73
C THR A 76 -5.08 -9.69 -11.70
N ALA A 77 -4.72 -10.29 -12.83
CA ALA A 77 -3.51 -11.11 -12.91
C ALA A 77 -2.22 -10.32 -12.58
N SER A 78 -2.16 -9.03 -12.94
CA SER A 78 -1.03 -8.16 -12.58
C SER A 78 -0.99 -7.84 -11.09
N VAL A 79 -2.15 -7.52 -10.50
CA VAL A 79 -2.29 -7.25 -9.06
C VAL A 79 -1.91 -8.49 -8.25
N GLU A 80 -2.37 -9.68 -8.64
CA GLU A 80 -2.03 -10.94 -7.96
C GLU A 80 -0.53 -11.24 -7.99
N ARG A 81 0.15 -10.97 -9.12
CA ARG A 81 1.62 -11.08 -9.18
C ARG A 81 2.30 -10.12 -8.21
N MET A 82 1.80 -8.89 -8.12
CA MET A 82 2.33 -7.90 -7.17
C MET A 82 2.09 -8.32 -5.73
N ILE A 83 0.90 -8.83 -5.40
CA ILE A 83 0.56 -9.36 -4.07
C ILE A 83 1.56 -10.45 -3.69
N LYS A 84 1.81 -11.43 -4.57
CA LYS A 84 2.78 -12.51 -4.32
C LYS A 84 4.20 -11.97 -4.10
N SER A 85 4.62 -10.99 -4.89
CA SER A 85 5.95 -10.37 -4.73
C SER A 85 6.09 -9.63 -3.39
N VAL A 86 5.04 -8.93 -2.94
CA VAL A 86 5.04 -8.28 -1.62
C VAL A 86 5.02 -9.29 -0.48
N GLN A 87 4.29 -10.39 -0.66
CA GLN A 87 4.20 -11.47 0.33
C GLN A 87 5.54 -12.17 0.61
N GLU A 88 6.52 -12.10 -0.29
CA GLU A 88 7.88 -12.58 -0.05
C GLU A 88 8.55 -11.91 1.16
N TYR A 89 8.13 -10.69 1.54
CA TYR A 89 8.68 -9.98 2.69
C TYR A 89 7.60 -9.48 3.68
N VAL A 90 6.32 -9.53 3.31
CA VAL A 90 5.18 -9.26 4.21
C VAL A 90 4.08 -10.31 3.99
N PRO A 91 4.17 -11.50 4.62
CA PRO A 91 3.24 -12.60 4.38
C PRO A 91 1.76 -12.24 4.59
N GLY A 92 1.46 -11.33 5.52
CA GLY A 92 0.11 -10.85 5.82
C GLY A 92 -0.47 -9.85 4.81
N TYR A 93 0.26 -9.46 3.77
CA TYR A 93 -0.21 -8.57 2.71
C TYR A 93 -1.15 -9.32 1.75
N ARG A 94 -2.44 -9.00 1.74
CA ARG A 94 -3.43 -9.73 0.93
C ARG A 94 -4.55 -8.84 0.41
N LEU A 95 -5.19 -9.24 -0.69
CA LEU A 95 -6.44 -8.64 -1.13
C LEU A 95 -7.56 -8.96 -0.13
N THR A 96 -8.48 -8.02 0.07
CA THR A 96 -9.70 -8.24 0.86
C THR A 96 -10.91 -8.56 -0.03
N ALA A 97 -10.82 -8.22 -1.31
CA ALA A 97 -11.78 -8.54 -2.35
C ALA A 97 -11.05 -8.56 -3.70
N ASP A 98 -11.65 -9.21 -4.70
CA ASP A 98 -11.14 -9.15 -6.06
C ASP A 98 -11.15 -7.71 -6.59
N PRO A 99 -10.18 -7.30 -7.43
CA PRO A 99 -10.24 -6.00 -8.07
C PRO A 99 -11.54 -5.84 -8.88
N VAL A 100 -12.12 -4.64 -8.82
CA VAL A 100 -13.35 -4.33 -9.56
C VAL A 100 -13.17 -3.08 -10.40
N ILE A 101 -14.00 -2.95 -11.44
CA ILE A 101 -14.14 -1.72 -12.22
C ILE A 101 -15.50 -1.11 -11.92
N ASP A 102 -15.50 0.15 -11.56
CA ASP A 102 -16.70 0.96 -11.36
C ASP A 102 -16.74 2.11 -12.37
N GLN A 103 -17.91 2.40 -12.94
CA GLN A 103 -18.07 3.52 -13.87
C GLN A 103 -18.50 4.76 -13.10
N ARG A 104 -17.61 5.74 -12.95
CA ARG A 104 -17.85 6.93 -12.12
C ARG A 104 -17.78 8.21 -12.93
N ASP A 105 -18.54 9.20 -12.49
CA ASP A 105 -18.36 10.58 -12.93
C ASP A 105 -17.08 11.14 -12.29
N THR A 106 -16.11 11.53 -13.11
CA THR A 106 -14.82 12.07 -12.69
C THR A 106 -14.62 13.47 -13.28
N PRO A 107 -13.61 14.24 -12.82
CA PRO A 107 -13.24 15.50 -13.46
C PRO A 107 -12.88 15.37 -14.95
N TRP A 108 -12.57 14.16 -15.44
CA TRP A 108 -12.26 13.84 -16.84
C TRP A 108 -13.45 13.19 -17.58
N GLY A 109 -14.66 13.38 -17.08
CA GLY A 109 -15.88 12.75 -17.58
C GLY A 109 -16.16 11.39 -16.95
N LYS A 110 -17.14 10.66 -17.51
CA LYS A 110 -17.47 9.32 -17.05
C LYS A 110 -16.36 8.34 -17.46
N LYS A 111 -15.69 7.74 -16.47
CA LYS A 111 -14.50 6.90 -16.65
C LYS A 111 -14.62 5.59 -15.89
N PRO A 112 -13.99 4.50 -16.37
CA PRO A 112 -13.75 3.33 -15.53
C PRO A 112 -12.80 3.72 -14.38
N VAL A 113 -13.08 3.22 -13.18
CA VAL A 113 -12.26 3.36 -11.99
C VAL A 113 -11.95 1.98 -11.48
N VAL A 114 -10.67 1.62 -11.48
CA VAL A 114 -10.19 0.36 -10.92
C VAL A 114 -10.08 0.53 -9.41
N VAL A 115 -10.72 -0.37 -8.66
CA VAL A 115 -10.69 -0.38 -7.19
C VAL A 115 -9.96 -1.62 -6.72
N ILE A 116 -8.90 -1.43 -5.95
CA ILE A 116 -8.12 -2.50 -5.34
C ILE A 116 -8.15 -2.31 -3.83
N LEU A 117 -8.52 -3.37 -3.11
CA LEU A 117 -8.62 -3.35 -1.66
C LEU A 117 -7.68 -4.39 -1.08
N ASN A 118 -6.80 -3.97 -0.17
CA ASN A 118 -5.89 -4.88 0.51
C ASN A 118 -5.83 -4.59 2.01
N GLN A 119 -5.40 -5.61 2.74
CA GLN A 119 -5.14 -5.59 4.18
C GLN A 119 -3.72 -6.06 4.43
N ILE A 120 -3.16 -5.57 5.53
CA ILE A 120 -1.83 -5.93 6.00
C ILE A 120 -1.95 -6.37 7.45
N GLU A 121 -1.74 -7.65 7.65
CA GLU A 121 -1.49 -8.24 8.96
C GLU A 121 0.03 -8.25 9.20
N GLY A 122 0.44 -7.69 10.34
CA GLY A 122 1.82 -7.70 10.79
C GLY A 122 2.28 -9.10 11.17
N ALA A 123 3.60 -9.32 11.16
CA ALA A 123 4.21 -10.62 11.47
C ALA A 123 4.02 -11.02 12.94
N GLY A 124 3.91 -10.03 13.84
CA GLY A 124 3.68 -10.29 15.27
C GLY A 124 4.95 -10.49 16.10
N ASP A 125 6.13 -10.31 15.52
CA ASP A 125 7.42 -10.66 16.15
C ASP A 125 7.74 -9.78 17.36
N TYR A 126 7.60 -8.45 17.18
CA TYR A 126 7.77 -7.44 18.24
C TYR A 126 6.54 -6.57 18.43
N LEU A 127 5.86 -6.22 17.33
CA LEU A 127 4.66 -5.41 17.33
C LEU A 127 3.41 -6.29 17.24
N PRO A 128 2.25 -5.86 17.76
CA PRO A 128 1.01 -6.60 17.57
C PRO A 128 0.66 -6.78 16.10
N THR A 129 -0.03 -7.86 15.73
CA THR A 129 -0.39 -8.17 14.34
C THR A 129 -1.26 -7.10 13.66
N TYR A 130 -1.96 -6.25 14.41
CA TYR A 130 -2.69 -5.10 13.85
C TYR A 130 -1.78 -3.95 13.39
N ALA A 131 -0.50 -3.93 13.79
CA ALA A 131 0.48 -2.89 13.47
C ALA A 131 1.16 -3.09 12.10
N GLY A 132 0.41 -3.60 11.11
CA GLY A 132 0.92 -3.89 9.77
C GLY A 132 1.55 -2.70 9.05
N ASN A 133 1.19 -1.46 9.44
CA ASN A 133 1.79 -0.22 8.94
C ASN A 133 3.28 -0.10 9.28
N LEU A 134 3.71 -0.58 10.44
CA LEU A 134 5.11 -0.53 10.85
C LEU A 134 5.88 -1.73 10.27
N ASP A 135 5.23 -2.90 10.22
CA ASP A 135 5.85 -4.12 9.71
C ASP A 135 6.16 -4.03 8.21
N ILE A 136 5.26 -3.48 7.40
CA ILE A 136 5.52 -3.31 5.96
C ILE A 136 6.70 -2.36 5.69
N ILE A 137 6.80 -1.25 6.44
CA ILE A 137 7.88 -0.28 6.28
C ILE A 137 9.22 -0.92 6.66
N THR A 138 9.26 -1.58 7.82
CA THR A 138 10.50 -2.21 8.31
C THR A 138 10.93 -3.40 7.47
N ALA A 139 9.98 -4.20 6.96
CA ALA A 139 10.28 -5.30 6.05
C ALA A 139 10.76 -4.82 4.68
N ALA A 140 10.16 -3.76 4.13
CA ALA A 140 10.62 -3.15 2.88
C ALA A 140 12.04 -2.58 3.03
N ALA A 141 12.32 -1.86 4.13
CA ALA A 141 13.64 -1.32 4.41
C ALA A 141 14.71 -2.41 4.51
N TRP A 142 14.40 -3.52 5.20
CA TRP A 142 15.29 -4.69 5.30
C TRP A 142 15.58 -5.30 3.92
N ARG A 143 14.54 -5.52 3.11
CA ARG A 143 14.67 -6.05 1.75
C ARG A 143 15.56 -5.16 0.87
N VAL A 144 15.37 -3.85 0.91
CA VAL A 144 16.19 -2.88 0.15
C VAL A 144 17.65 -2.89 0.62
N ALA A 145 17.89 -2.87 1.92
CA ALA A 145 19.26 -2.91 2.47
C ALA A 145 19.99 -4.20 2.05
N ASN A 146 19.33 -5.34 2.11
CA ASN A 146 19.89 -6.63 1.68
C ASN A 146 20.16 -6.70 0.18
N ALA A 147 19.26 -6.15 -0.65
CA ALA A 147 19.48 -6.05 -2.09
C ALA A 147 20.69 -5.16 -2.41
N TYR A 148 20.83 -4.03 -1.70
CA TYR A 148 21.99 -3.15 -1.82
C TYR A 148 23.29 -3.83 -1.39
N ALA A 149 23.30 -4.51 -0.24
CA ALA A 149 24.48 -5.25 0.23
C ALA A 149 24.92 -6.32 -0.78
N SER A 150 23.96 -7.11 -1.29
CA SER A 150 24.20 -8.13 -2.32
C SER A 150 24.81 -7.53 -3.59
N ALA A 151 24.26 -6.41 -4.08
CA ALA A 151 24.74 -5.73 -5.28
C ALA A 151 26.16 -5.15 -5.11
N ASN A 152 26.59 -4.88 -3.87
CA ASN A 152 27.91 -4.34 -3.54
C ASN A 152 28.87 -5.38 -2.96
N GLY A 153 28.55 -6.69 -3.07
CA GLY A 153 29.43 -7.77 -2.62
C GLY A 153 29.61 -7.85 -1.10
N GLN A 154 28.70 -7.27 -0.33
CA GLN A 154 28.70 -7.32 1.14
C GLN A 154 27.89 -8.52 1.65
N PRO A 155 28.18 -9.01 2.88
CA PRO A 155 27.40 -10.09 3.48
C PRO A 155 25.93 -9.66 3.64
N VAL A 156 25.03 -10.56 3.29
CA VAL A 156 23.59 -10.38 3.45
C VAL A 156 23.18 -10.95 4.80
N HIS A 157 22.45 -10.19 5.60
CA HIS A 157 21.84 -10.72 6.81
C HIS A 157 20.53 -11.44 6.45
N GLY A 158 20.26 -12.60 7.07
CA GLY A 158 19.18 -13.52 6.70
C GLY A 158 17.74 -12.97 6.80
N GLU A 159 16.76 -13.87 6.92
CA GLU A 159 15.35 -13.48 7.06
C GLU A 159 15.14 -12.58 8.28
N LYS A 160 14.20 -11.64 8.15
CA LYS A 160 13.77 -10.77 9.24
C LYS A 160 13.11 -11.67 10.30
N SER A 161 13.67 -11.68 11.51
CA SER A 161 13.22 -12.48 12.66
C SER A 161 11.90 -12.01 13.24
#